data_AF-K9HUZ5-F1
#
_entry.id   AF-K9HUZ5-F1
#
_cell.length_a   1.000
_cell.length_b   1.000
_cell.length_c   1.000
_cell.angle_alpha   90.00
_cell.angle_beta   90.00
_cell.angle_gamma   90.00
#
_symmetry.space_group_name_H-M   'P 1'
#
loop_
_entity.id
_entity.type
_entity.pdbx_description
1 polymer ?
#
loop_
_entity_poly.entity_id
_entity_poly.type
_entity_poly.pdbx_seq_one_letter_code
_entity_poly.pdbx_strand_id
1 'polypeptide(L)'
;MPLIQWTDDFLIGHTAIDYDHQMLVNITNQVYDMKNAPKVSNAQIGQCMKQLVDYVERHFRREEEIFGATDYPLTDSHKKMHRDLEKVAREIYDLYRREPDLLNFGEVTEFLKRWLLDHILKHDMGYKPYLKG
;
A
#
# COMPACT_ATOMS: atom_id res chain seq x y z
N MET A 1 0.04 -9.88 17.49
CA MET A 1 0.49 -10.39 16.18
C MET A 1 0.26 -9.28 15.17
N PRO A 2 1.16 -9.08 14.19
CA PRO A 2 0.96 -8.05 13.18
C PRO A 2 -0.29 -8.38 12.35
N LEU A 3 -0.91 -7.36 11.79
CA LEU A 3 -2.03 -7.51 10.87
C LEU A 3 -1.61 -8.29 9.61
N ILE A 4 -0.41 -7.98 9.12
CA ILE A 4 0.25 -8.61 7.98
C ILE A 4 1.59 -9.17 8.44
N GLN A 5 1.76 -10.49 8.34
CA GLN A 5 3.05 -11.13 8.51
C GLN A 5 3.79 -11.10 7.16
N TRP A 6 4.97 -10.48 7.12
CA TRP A 6 5.81 -10.51 5.93
C TRP A 6 6.26 -11.94 5.62
N THR A 7 6.22 -12.33 4.34
CA THR A 7 6.81 -13.56 3.80
C THR A 7 7.54 -13.26 2.50
N ASP A 8 8.46 -14.14 2.12
CA ASP A 8 9.21 -14.02 0.85
C ASP A 8 8.32 -14.19 -0.39
N ASP A 9 7.06 -14.61 -0.22
CA ASP A 9 6.07 -14.67 -1.31
C ASP A 9 5.72 -13.28 -1.85
N PHE A 10 6.05 -12.20 -1.13
CA PHE A 10 5.85 -10.82 -1.57
C PHE A 10 7.05 -10.26 -2.35
N LEU A 11 8.12 -11.05 -2.50
CA LEU A 11 9.32 -10.65 -3.25
C LEU A 11 9.12 -10.83 -4.75
N ILE A 12 9.22 -9.72 -5.46
CA ILE A 12 9.26 -9.71 -6.92
C ILE A 12 10.69 -9.83 -7.44
N GLY A 13 11.70 -9.65 -6.60
CA GLY A 13 13.11 -9.82 -6.98
C GLY A 13 13.75 -8.55 -7.54
N HIS A 14 13.19 -7.38 -7.22
CA HIS A 14 13.79 -6.08 -7.52
C HIS A 14 13.93 -5.28 -6.23
N THR A 15 15.18 -5.06 -5.81
CA THR A 15 15.54 -4.57 -4.47
C THR A 15 14.75 -3.34 -4.02
N ALA A 16 14.57 -2.35 -4.91
CA ALA A 16 13.84 -1.13 -4.54
C ALA A 16 12.34 -1.36 -4.36
N ILE A 17 11.75 -2.29 -5.10
CA ILE A 17 10.31 -2.60 -4.99
C ILE A 17 10.05 -3.54 -3.82
N ASP A 18 10.91 -4.54 -3.63
CA ASP A 18 10.83 -5.43 -2.47
C ASP A 18 10.94 -4.63 -1.16
N TYR A 19 11.80 -3.61 -1.14
CA TYR A 19 11.88 -2.66 -0.03
C TYR A 19 10.59 -1.83 0.13
N ASP A 20 10.00 -1.36 -0.96
CA ASP A 20 8.72 -0.63 -0.90
C ASP A 20 7.59 -1.51 -0.36
N HIS A 21 7.48 -2.76 -0.79
CA HIS A 21 6.50 -3.71 -0.28
C HIS A 21 6.67 -3.91 1.23
N GLN A 22 7.91 -4.09 1.70
CA GLN A 22 8.20 -4.20 3.13
C GLN A 22 7.79 -2.93 3.89
N MET A 23 8.08 -1.75 3.33
CA MET A 23 7.70 -0.48 3.93
C MET A 23 6.18 -0.29 3.99
N LEU A 24 5.46 -0.64 2.93
CA LEU A 24 4.00 -0.57 2.88
C LEU A 24 3.36 -1.54 3.90
N VAL A 25 3.89 -2.76 4.03
CA VAL A 25 3.47 -3.71 5.07
C VAL A 25 3.73 -3.15 6.46
N ASN A 26 4.90 -2.56 6.68
CA ASN A 26 5.27 -1.97 7.98
C ASN A 26 4.37 -0.79 8.35
N ILE A 27 4.13 0.14 7.43
CA ILE A 27 3.22 1.28 7.67
C ILE A 27 1.80 0.77 7.94
N THR A 28 1.32 -0.21 7.18
CA THR A 28 -0.02 -0.79 7.39
C THR A 28 -0.16 -1.46 8.77
N ASN A 29 0.88 -2.17 9.21
CA ASN A 29 0.94 -2.73 10.56
C ASN A 29 0.99 -1.64 11.64
N GLN A 30 1.74 -0.55 11.42
CA GLN A 30 1.79 0.59 12.36
C GLN A 30 0.43 1.26 12.51
N VAL A 31 -0.27 1.51 11.39
CA VAL A 31 -1.65 2.03 11.39
C VAL A 31 -2.53 1.15 12.27
N TYR A 32 -2.49 -0.18 12.09
CA TYR A 32 -3.25 -1.15 12.87
C TYR A 32 -2.90 -1.15 14.37
N ASP A 33 -1.62 -1.16 14.71
CA ASP A 33 -1.16 -1.20 16.10
C ASP A 33 -1.50 0.08 16.86
N MET A 34 -1.43 1.24 16.19
CA MET A 34 -1.74 2.55 16.77
C MET A 34 -3.17 2.67 17.27
N LYS A 35 -4.14 1.98 16.66
CA LYS A 35 -5.53 1.95 17.16
C LYS A 35 -5.64 1.18 18.48
N ASN A 36 -4.85 0.12 18.64
CA ASN A 36 -4.90 -0.77 19.79
C ASN A 36 -4.02 -0.29 20.96
N ALA A 37 -3.17 0.71 20.72
CA ALA A 37 -2.27 1.26 21.71
C ALA A 37 -2.96 2.29 22.62
N PRO A 38 -2.73 2.24 23.94
CA PRO A 38 -3.25 3.27 24.84
C PRO A 38 -2.59 4.62 24.53
N LYS A 39 -3.39 5.71 24.61
CA LYS A 39 -2.92 7.11 24.51
C LYS A 39 -2.46 7.58 23.12
N VAL A 40 -2.81 6.87 22.04
CA VAL A 40 -2.61 7.39 20.68
C VAL A 40 -3.76 8.33 20.32
N SER A 41 -3.43 9.52 19.83
CA SER A 41 -4.41 10.52 19.37
C SER A 41 -4.81 10.29 17.92
N ASN A 42 -6.02 10.72 17.55
CA ASN A 42 -6.49 10.71 16.15
C ASN A 42 -5.53 11.47 15.22
N ALA A 43 -4.87 12.53 15.71
CA ALA A 43 -3.88 13.27 14.93
C ALA A 43 -2.66 12.41 14.54
N GLN A 44 -2.17 11.58 15.47
CA GLN A 44 -1.04 10.68 15.21
C GLN A 44 -1.42 9.59 14.20
N ILE A 45 -2.61 9.00 14.34
CA ILE A 45 -3.12 8.02 13.37
C ILE A 45 -3.27 8.66 11.99
N GLY A 46 -3.83 9.87 11.93
CA GLY A 46 -3.97 10.62 10.68
C GLY A 46 -2.62 10.90 10.01
N GLN A 47 -1.57 11.18 10.78
CA GLN A 47 -0.20 11.31 10.25
C GLN A 47 0.32 10.00 9.66
N CYS A 48 0.09 8.87 10.33
CA CYS A 48 0.49 7.55 9.83
C CYS A 48 -0.29 7.17 8.55
N MET A 49 -1.60 7.44 8.50
CA MET A 49 -2.40 7.26 7.29
C MET A 49 -1.93 8.15 6.13
N LYS A 50 -1.54 9.40 6.42
CA LYS A 50 -0.94 10.27 5.40
C LYS A 50 0.37 9.67 4.87
N GLN A 51 1.22 9.15 5.76
CA GLN A 51 2.46 8.47 5.34
C GLN A 51 2.16 7.27 4.45
N LEU A 52 1.12 6.49 4.74
CA LEU A 52 0.70 5.38 3.89
C LEU A 52 0.31 5.86 2.49
N VAL A 53 -0.55 6.87 2.39
CA VAL A 53 -0.98 7.46 1.11
C VAL A 53 0.22 7.98 0.32
N ASP A 54 1.08 8.79 0.95
CA ASP A 54 2.28 9.35 0.30
C ASP A 54 3.27 8.25 -0.14
N TYR A 55 3.34 7.12 0.57
CA TYR A 55 4.23 6.01 0.24
C TYR A 55 3.67 5.19 -0.93
N VAL A 56 2.36 4.89 -0.93
CA VAL A 56 1.67 4.19 -2.02
C VAL A 56 1.89 4.91 -3.36
N GLU A 57 1.69 6.23 -3.39
CA GLU A 57 1.88 7.00 -4.62
C GLU A 57 3.33 7.00 -5.13
N ARG A 58 4.30 7.02 -4.20
CA ARG A 58 5.73 6.96 -4.58
C ARG A 58 6.10 5.59 -5.10
N HIS A 59 5.60 4.54 -4.47
CA HIS A 59 5.79 3.16 -4.88
C HIS A 59 5.22 2.94 -6.29
N PHE A 60 3.96 3.33 -6.53
CA PHE A 60 3.34 3.22 -7.86
C PHE A 60 4.07 4.00 -8.93
N ARG A 61 4.54 5.22 -8.65
CA ARG A 61 5.39 5.96 -9.60
C ARG A 61 6.65 5.18 -9.98
N ARG A 62 7.30 4.53 -9.00
CA ARG A 62 8.51 3.74 -9.24
C ARG A 62 8.23 2.50 -10.10
N GLU A 63 7.14 1.79 -9.85
CA GLU A 63 6.73 0.68 -10.71
C GLU A 63 6.39 1.15 -12.12
N GLU A 64 5.73 2.30 -12.25
CA GLU A 64 5.37 2.87 -13.54
C GLU A 64 6.57 3.34 -14.37
N GLU A 65 7.66 3.75 -13.70
CA GLU A 65 8.96 3.99 -14.32
C GLU A 65 9.55 2.67 -14.86
N ILE A 66 9.46 1.57 -14.10
CA ILE A 66 9.87 0.23 -14.54
C ILE A 66 9.02 -0.22 -15.74
N PHE A 67 7.71 0.00 -15.70
CA PHE A 67 6.81 -0.33 -16.82
C PHE A 67 7.22 0.43 -18.09
N GLY A 68 7.58 1.71 -17.97
CA GLY A 68 8.04 2.52 -19.10
C GLY A 68 9.44 2.13 -19.62
N ALA A 69 10.26 1.45 -18.81
CA ALA A 69 11.59 0.97 -19.17
C ALA A 69 11.61 -0.48 -19.68
N THR A 70 10.45 -1.15 -19.73
CA THR A 70 10.30 -2.56 -20.08
C THR A 70 9.20 -2.78 -21.12
N ASP A 71 9.11 -3.98 -21.66
CA ASP A 71 8.05 -4.38 -22.60
C ASP A 71 6.83 -4.98 -21.88
N TYR A 72 6.52 -4.52 -20.65
CA TYR A 72 5.42 -5.05 -19.85
C TYR A 72 4.05 -4.78 -20.53
N PRO A 73 3.33 -5.80 -21.01
CA PRO A 73 2.18 -5.60 -21.91
C PRO A 73 0.93 -5.06 -21.21
N LEU A 74 0.85 -5.14 -19.88
CA LEU A 74 -0.31 -4.70 -19.10
C LEU A 74 -0.12 -3.31 -18.48
N THR A 75 0.88 -2.55 -18.93
CA THR A 75 1.24 -1.22 -18.39
C THR A 75 0.04 -0.30 -18.19
N ASP A 76 -0.79 -0.10 -19.21
CA ASP A 76 -1.91 0.84 -19.14
C ASP A 76 -2.99 0.39 -18.15
N SER A 77 -3.32 -0.91 -18.15
CA SER A 77 -4.27 -1.47 -17.20
C SER A 77 -3.76 -1.41 -15.77
N HIS A 78 -2.46 -1.63 -15.55
CA HIS A 78 -1.84 -1.57 -14.23
C HIS A 78 -1.80 -0.14 -13.70
N LYS A 79 -1.39 0.82 -14.54
CA LYS A 79 -1.46 2.26 -14.24
C LYS A 79 -2.86 2.72 -13.87
N LYS A 80 -3.88 2.26 -14.61
CA LYS A 80 -5.27 2.59 -14.28
C LYS A 80 -5.64 2.08 -12.89
N MET A 81 -5.27 0.83 -12.59
CA MET A 81 -5.48 0.26 -11.25
C MET A 81 -4.79 1.12 -10.19
N HIS A 82 -3.53 1.53 -10.35
CA HIS A 82 -2.85 2.42 -9.40
C HIS A 82 -3.65 3.69 -9.10
N ARG A 83 -4.17 4.36 -10.15
CA ARG A 83 -4.97 5.58 -9.98
C ARG A 83 -6.27 5.33 -9.22
N ASP A 84 -6.95 4.21 -9.48
CA ASP A 84 -8.17 3.84 -8.76
C ASP A 84 -7.84 3.59 -7.27
N LEU A 85 -6.72 2.94 -6.98
CA LEU A 85 -6.31 2.60 -5.63
C LEU A 85 -5.81 3.81 -4.82
N GLU A 86 -5.03 4.69 -5.44
CA GLU A 86 -4.63 5.97 -4.84
C GLU A 86 -5.84 6.83 -4.49
N LYS A 87 -6.84 6.86 -5.38
CA LYS A 87 -8.09 7.57 -5.11
C LYS A 87 -8.76 7.03 -3.85
N VAL A 88 -8.91 5.71 -3.74
CA VAL A 88 -9.51 5.08 -2.55
C VAL A 88 -8.69 5.38 -1.29
N ALA A 89 -7.36 5.28 -1.35
CA ALA A 89 -6.49 5.58 -0.22
C ALA A 89 -6.64 7.04 0.26
N ARG A 90 -6.73 8.00 -0.68
CA ARG A 90 -6.99 9.41 -0.37
C ARG A 90 -8.38 9.63 0.24
N GLU A 91 -9.41 8.98 -0.32
CA GLU A 91 -10.78 9.10 0.19
C GLU A 91 -10.90 8.59 1.64
N ILE A 92 -10.26 7.47 1.96
CA ILE A 92 -10.20 6.93 3.33
C ILE A 92 -9.47 7.92 4.25
N TYR A 93 -8.33 8.47 3.81
CA TYR A 93 -7.58 9.46 4.59
C TYR A 93 -8.37 10.75 4.84
N ASP A 94 -9.03 11.30 3.82
CA ASP A 94 -9.82 12.52 3.94
C ASP A 94 -11.04 12.33 4.83
N LEU A 95 -11.71 11.18 4.73
CA LEU A 95 -12.81 10.82 5.63
C LEU A 95 -12.32 10.71 7.07
N TYR A 96 -11.18 10.03 7.29
CA TYR A 96 -10.58 9.93 8.63
C TYR A 96 -10.22 11.29 9.22
N ARG A 97 -9.67 12.20 8.40
CA ARG A 97 -9.29 13.54 8.85
C ARG A 97 -10.49 14.40 9.25
N ARG A 98 -11.63 14.23 8.56
CA ARG A 98 -12.85 15.01 8.81
C ARG A 98 -13.68 14.43 9.95
N GLU A 99 -13.88 13.13 9.93
CA GLU A 99 -14.86 12.42 10.76
C GLU A 99 -14.26 11.09 11.24
N PRO A 100 -13.21 11.11 12.09
CA PRO A 100 -12.46 9.90 12.48
C PRO A 100 -13.33 8.87 13.19
N ASP A 101 -14.37 9.30 13.88
CA ASP A 101 -15.29 8.44 14.63
C ASP A 101 -16.29 7.70 13.74
N LEU A 102 -16.46 8.11 12.47
CA LEU A 102 -17.32 7.41 11.51
C LEU A 102 -16.66 6.18 10.89
N LEU A 103 -15.34 6.10 10.93
CA LEU A 103 -14.63 4.98 10.35
C LEU A 103 -14.47 3.85 11.36
N ASN A 104 -15.00 2.68 11.03
CA ASN A 104 -14.58 1.47 11.70
C ASN A 104 -13.14 1.16 11.28
N PHE A 105 -12.19 1.64 12.08
CA PHE A 105 -10.78 1.52 11.73
C PHE A 105 -10.30 0.06 11.59
N GLY A 106 -11.00 -0.90 12.21
CA GLY A 106 -10.68 -2.33 12.00
C GLY A 106 -11.00 -2.76 10.56
N GLU A 107 -12.15 -2.34 10.04
CA GLU A 107 -12.54 -2.56 8.64
C GLU A 107 -11.60 -1.83 7.68
N VAL A 108 -11.19 -0.61 8.01
CA VAL A 108 -10.20 0.14 7.21
C VAL A 108 -8.88 -0.63 7.13
N THR A 109 -8.35 -1.11 8.25
CA THR A 109 -7.08 -1.83 8.24
C THR A 109 -7.17 -3.19 7.54
N GLU A 110 -8.28 -3.92 7.69
CA GLU A 110 -8.50 -5.17 6.94
C GLU A 110 -8.67 -4.93 5.45
N PHE A 111 -9.32 -3.82 5.07
CA PHE A 111 -9.39 -3.37 3.68
C PHE A 111 -7.99 -3.08 3.13
N LEU A 112 -7.19 -2.27 3.82
CA LEU A 112 -5.82 -1.93 3.41
C LEU A 112 -4.94 -3.16 3.28
N LYS A 113 -5.05 -4.11 4.21
CA LYS A 113 -4.37 -5.40 4.14
C LYS A 113 -4.76 -6.18 2.90
N ARG A 114 -6.07 -6.41 2.69
CA ARG A 114 -6.55 -7.17 1.53
C ARG A 114 -6.08 -6.51 0.24
N TRP A 115 -6.25 -5.21 0.17
CA TRP A 115 -5.87 -4.38 -0.96
C TRP A 115 -4.38 -4.53 -1.31
N LEU A 116 -3.49 -4.35 -0.33
CA LEU A 116 -2.04 -4.45 -0.53
C LEU A 116 -1.63 -5.86 -0.96
N LEU A 117 -2.13 -6.88 -0.27
CA LEU A 117 -1.77 -8.27 -0.57
C LEU A 117 -2.32 -8.74 -1.92
N ASP A 118 -3.56 -8.37 -2.26
CA ASP A 118 -4.14 -8.67 -3.57
C ASP A 118 -3.37 -7.99 -4.69
N HIS A 119 -2.97 -6.72 -4.49
CA HIS A 119 -2.16 -5.99 -5.46
C HIS A 119 -0.82 -6.67 -5.72
N ILE A 120 -0.04 -6.90 -4.66
CA ILE A 120 1.28 -7.55 -4.77
C ILE A 120 1.17 -8.93 -5.43
N LEU A 121 0.31 -9.80 -4.88
CA LEU A 121 0.27 -11.20 -5.28
C LEU A 121 -0.38 -11.44 -6.65
N LYS A 122 -1.35 -10.61 -7.05
CA LYS A 122 -2.12 -10.84 -8.29
C LYS A 122 -1.66 -9.95 -9.45
N HIS A 123 -1.06 -8.80 -9.16
CA HIS A 123 -0.71 -7.82 -10.19
C HIS A 123 0.80 -7.61 -10.29
N ASP A 124 1.49 -7.37 -9.17
CA ASP A 124 2.92 -7.02 -9.21
C ASP A 124 3.78 -8.21 -9.63
N MET A 125 3.39 -9.41 -9.20
CA MET A 125 3.98 -10.66 -9.68
C MET A 125 3.90 -10.82 -11.20
N GLY A 126 2.94 -10.16 -11.87
CA GLY A 126 2.76 -10.22 -13.31
C GLY A 126 3.86 -9.52 -14.11
N TYR A 127 4.51 -8.49 -13.54
CA TYR A 127 5.60 -7.80 -14.21
C TYR A 127 6.99 -8.32 -13.82
N LYS A 128 7.08 -9.21 -12.82
CA LYS A 128 8.33 -9.87 -12.40
C LYS A 128 9.18 -10.44 -13.56
N PRO A 129 8.62 -11.14 -14.57
CA PRO A 129 9.41 -11.67 -15.69
C PRO A 129 10.07 -10.59 -16.59
N TYR A 130 9.64 -9.34 -16.46
CA TYR A 130 10.12 -8.21 -17.26
C TYR A 130 11.19 -7.40 -16.53
N LEU A 131 11.46 -7.71 -15.26
CA LEU A 131 12.52 -7.09 -14.49
C LEU A 131 13.87 -7.59 -15.02
N LYS A 132 14.69 -6.64 -15.49
CA LYS A 132 16.09 -6.94 -15.83
C LYS A 132 16.88 -7.05 -14.52
N GLY A 133 17.66 -8.12 -14.40
CA GLY A 133 18.60 -8.30 -13.29
C GLY A 133 19.71 -7.25 -13.28
#